data_AF-A0A420RWK6-F1
#
_entry.id   AF-A0A420RWK6-F1
#
_cell.length_a   1.000
_cell.length_b   1.000
_cell.length_c   1.000
_cell.angle_alpha   90.00
_cell.angle_beta   90.00
_cell.angle_gamma   90.00
#
_symmetry.space_group_name_H-M   'P 1'
#
loop_
_entity.id
_entity.type
_entity.pdbx_description
1 polymer ?
#
loop_
_entity_poly.entity_id
_entity_poly.type
_entity_poly.pdbx_seq_one_letter_code
_entity_poly.pdbx_strand_id
1 'polypeptide(L)'
;MVALQRYDNGVVARIIALLNRSDQRLMAELATRLEGLDAGSFSMQRLESLLTSIWSLNSEAYAQLGRALTEELKQFTPYEVSYQEQMLKTHLPVGVHVAAVSAEQVYAAALSRPFQGVMLQGVWSDLDASKLKRVRQAIAQGFVEGKTTDQIIRELRGTRAKGYIDGLIQKDRRDIEAVVRTALAHTAGVSQDNVMEANADLIKASMWSSTLDLRTSPQCRIRDRLLYTPDTHKPIGHKVPWLSGPGRLHWRCRSAQIPVLKSYKELGIDLPDIEVNGRTRASMDGQVPKETSYADWLKNQSLARQTDVLGETRARLMRDGKLGMDAMYDSKGRYLTLDELRQRDAEAFKRAGL
;
A
#
# COMPACT_ATOMS: atom_id res chain seq x y z
N MET A 1 11.84 -5.98 4.18
CA MET A 1 10.53 -5.38 4.55
C MET A 1 10.67 -4.09 5.36
N VAL A 2 11.35 -4.08 6.51
CA VAL A 2 11.54 -2.85 7.33
C VAL A 2 12.33 -1.75 6.60
N ALA A 3 13.40 -2.12 5.88
CA ALA A 3 14.19 -1.18 5.09
C ALA A 3 13.37 -0.49 3.99
N LEU A 4 12.61 -1.27 3.20
CA LEU A 4 11.70 -0.74 2.18
C LEU A 4 10.65 0.21 2.78
N GLN A 5 10.03 -0.16 3.91
CA GLN A 5 9.06 0.72 4.58
C GLN A 5 9.69 2.05 5.06
N ARG A 6 10.95 2.02 5.54
CA ARG A 6 11.68 3.24 5.91
C ARG A 6 11.98 4.11 4.70
N TYR A 7 12.41 3.48 3.60
CA TYR A 7 12.62 4.15 2.32
C TYR A 7 11.33 4.80 1.81
N ASP A 8 10.22 4.06 1.77
CA ASP A 8 8.89 4.55 1.38
C ASP A 8 8.49 5.78 2.20
N ASN A 9 8.70 5.74 3.52
CA ASN A 9 8.39 6.87 4.39
C ASN A 9 9.21 8.11 4.04
N GLY A 10 10.49 7.94 3.67
CA GLY A 10 11.35 9.02 3.21
C GLY A 10 10.86 9.63 1.90
N VAL A 11 10.50 8.81 0.91
CA VAL A 11 9.95 9.27 -0.38
C VAL A 11 8.63 10.02 -0.16
N VAL A 12 7.70 9.42 0.59
CA VAL A 12 6.42 10.05 0.95
C VAL A 12 6.65 11.41 1.58
N ALA A 13 7.56 11.53 2.55
CA ALA A 13 7.84 12.80 3.21
C ALA A 13 8.33 13.87 2.22
N ARG A 14 9.21 13.51 1.26
CA ARG A 14 9.70 14.45 0.23
C ARG A 14 8.59 14.89 -0.73
N ILE A 15 7.78 13.96 -1.23
CA ILE A 15 6.68 14.26 -2.15
C ILE A 15 5.59 15.09 -1.46
N ILE A 16 5.24 14.76 -0.21
CA ILE A 16 4.29 15.55 0.59
C ILE A 16 4.85 16.94 0.89
N ALA A 17 6.16 17.10 1.09
CA ALA A 17 6.76 18.42 1.26
C ALA A 17 6.62 19.31 0.01
N LEU A 18 6.73 18.72 -1.20
CA LEU A 18 6.46 19.43 -2.47
C LEU A 18 5.01 19.92 -2.54
N LEU A 19 4.06 19.03 -2.23
CA LEU A 19 2.64 19.36 -2.18
C LEU A 19 2.37 20.50 -1.18
N ASN A 20 2.93 20.43 0.04
CA ASN A 20 2.67 21.43 1.07
C ASN A 20 3.14 22.83 0.66
N ARG A 21 4.29 22.93 -0.03
CA ARG A 21 4.77 24.20 -0.58
C ARG A 21 3.87 24.73 -1.69
N SER A 22 3.25 23.84 -2.47
CA SER A 22 2.24 24.23 -3.46
C SER A 22 0.96 24.71 -2.78
N ASP A 23 0.44 23.94 -1.83
CA ASP A 23 -0.79 24.25 -1.10
C ASP A 23 -0.69 25.57 -0.36
N GLN A 24 0.45 25.87 0.25
CA GLN A 24 0.66 27.17 0.90
C GLN A 24 0.55 28.33 -0.09
N ARG A 25 1.15 28.21 -1.28
CA ARG A 25 1.06 29.23 -2.34
C ARG A 25 -0.35 29.35 -2.88
N LEU A 26 -1.01 28.23 -3.13
CA LEU A 26 -2.38 28.17 -3.60
C LEU A 26 -3.36 28.83 -2.62
N MET A 27 -3.21 28.57 -1.31
CA MET A 27 -4.06 29.19 -0.27
C MET A 27 -3.84 30.69 -0.15
N ALA A 28 -2.59 31.16 -0.30
CA ALA A 28 -2.29 32.59 -0.31
C ALA A 28 -2.91 33.29 -1.52
N GLU A 29 -2.78 32.71 -2.72
CA GLU A 29 -3.39 33.27 -3.94
C GLU A 29 -4.92 33.25 -3.86
N LEU A 30 -5.52 32.18 -3.32
CA LEU A 30 -6.96 32.12 -3.08
C LEU A 30 -7.42 33.24 -2.16
N ALA A 31 -6.74 33.47 -1.03
CA ALA A 31 -7.12 34.53 -0.10
C ALA A 31 -7.16 35.90 -0.81
N THR A 32 -6.09 36.26 -1.51
CA THR A 32 -5.98 37.51 -2.28
C THR A 32 -7.09 37.65 -3.33
N ARG A 33 -7.40 36.59 -4.09
CA ARG A 33 -8.40 36.63 -5.16
C ARG A 33 -9.83 36.71 -4.62
N LEU A 34 -10.09 36.09 -3.48
CA LEU A 34 -11.41 36.06 -2.86
C LEU A 34 -11.73 37.34 -2.08
N GLU A 35 -10.74 38.07 -1.56
CA GLU A 35 -10.96 39.39 -0.94
C GLU A 35 -11.63 40.40 -1.87
N GLY A 36 -11.37 40.32 -3.18
CA GLY A 36 -11.97 41.20 -4.20
C GLY A 36 -13.37 40.77 -4.68
N LEU A 37 -13.94 39.70 -4.13
CA LEU A 37 -15.26 39.19 -4.50
C LEU A 37 -16.31 39.65 -3.48
N ASP A 38 -17.18 40.58 -3.88
CA ASP A 38 -18.39 40.89 -3.12
C ASP A 38 -19.48 39.84 -3.36
N ALA A 39 -20.18 39.45 -2.29
CA ALA A 39 -21.25 38.46 -2.30
C ALA A 39 -22.41 38.86 -3.21
N GLY A 40 -22.69 40.17 -3.35
CA GLY A 40 -23.71 40.69 -4.27
C GLY A 40 -23.36 40.56 -5.75
N SER A 41 -22.09 40.30 -6.07
CA SER A 41 -21.56 40.22 -7.44
C SER A 41 -21.04 38.82 -7.81
N PHE A 42 -21.31 37.83 -6.96
CA PHE A 42 -20.87 36.46 -7.12
C PHE A 42 -21.62 35.77 -8.26
N SER A 43 -20.88 35.13 -9.16
CA SER A 43 -21.41 34.18 -10.13
C SER A 43 -20.41 33.05 -10.32
N MET A 44 -20.91 31.86 -10.69
CA MET A 44 -20.02 30.74 -11.01
C MET A 44 -19.02 31.08 -12.12
N GLN A 45 -19.45 31.81 -13.15
CA GLN A 45 -18.57 32.24 -14.25
C GLN A 45 -17.45 33.16 -13.77
N ARG A 46 -17.76 34.10 -12.85
CA ARG A 46 -16.74 34.99 -12.29
C ARG A 46 -15.77 34.23 -11.39
N LEU A 47 -16.27 33.28 -10.60
CA LEU A 47 -15.42 32.39 -9.80
C LEU A 47 -14.46 31.60 -10.69
N GLU A 48 -14.95 30.96 -11.76
CA GLU A 48 -14.08 30.20 -12.68
C GLU A 48 -12.99 31.09 -13.30
N SER A 49 -13.35 32.32 -13.71
CA SER A 49 -12.39 33.28 -14.26
C SER A 49 -11.31 33.65 -13.25
N LEU A 50 -11.68 33.88 -11.99
CA LEU A 50 -10.74 34.23 -10.92
C LEU A 50 -9.81 33.07 -10.53
N LEU A 51 -10.31 31.83 -10.63
CA LEU A 51 -9.56 30.64 -10.27
C LEU A 51 -8.66 30.13 -11.39
N THR A 52 -8.73 30.68 -12.61
CA THR A 52 -8.02 30.14 -13.78
C THR A 52 -6.49 30.10 -13.56
N SER A 53 -5.89 31.17 -13.04
CA SER A 53 -4.44 31.18 -12.74
C SER A 53 -4.08 30.21 -11.61
N ILE A 54 -4.96 30.04 -10.63
CA ILE A 54 -4.79 29.12 -9.50
C ILE A 54 -4.82 27.67 -9.98
N TRP A 55 -5.64 27.36 -10.97
CA TRP A 55 -5.67 26.04 -11.58
C TRP A 55 -4.37 25.72 -12.29
N SER A 56 -3.81 26.65 -13.07
CA SER A 56 -2.50 26.44 -13.70
C SER A 56 -1.39 26.18 -12.67
N LEU A 57 -1.42 26.88 -11.52
CA LEU A 57 -0.48 26.63 -10.42
C LEU A 57 -0.65 25.24 -9.81
N ASN A 58 -1.90 24.79 -9.63
CA ASN A 58 -2.17 23.45 -9.10
C ASN A 58 -1.73 22.37 -10.09
N SER A 59 -2.08 22.50 -11.38
CA SER A 59 -1.69 21.55 -12.42
C SER A 59 -0.18 21.40 -12.56
N GLU A 60 0.57 22.52 -12.54
CA GLU A 60 2.04 22.47 -12.57
C GLU A 60 2.60 21.78 -11.32
N ALA A 61 1.99 21.99 -10.15
CA ALA A 61 2.40 21.29 -8.94
C ALA A 61 2.18 19.77 -9.04
N TYR A 62 1.03 19.33 -9.53
CA TYR A 62 0.77 17.89 -9.74
C TYR A 62 1.70 17.29 -10.81
N ALA A 63 2.01 18.04 -11.86
CA ALA A 63 3.00 17.63 -12.85
C ALA A 63 4.40 17.49 -12.21
N GLN A 64 4.81 18.41 -11.32
CA GLN A 64 6.05 18.30 -10.55
C GLN A 64 6.07 17.07 -9.63
N LEU A 65 4.97 16.76 -8.96
CA LEU A 65 4.86 15.55 -8.13
C LEU A 65 5.04 14.29 -8.99
N GLY A 66 4.42 14.26 -10.18
CA GLY A 66 4.55 13.15 -11.12
C GLY A 66 5.97 12.96 -11.64
N ARG A 67 6.63 14.05 -12.03
CA ARG A 67 8.06 14.02 -12.44
C ARG A 67 8.94 13.53 -11.29
N ALA A 68 8.75 14.06 -10.08
CA ALA A 68 9.54 13.68 -8.91
C ALA A 68 9.39 12.20 -8.56
N LEU A 69 8.16 11.66 -8.56
CA LEU A 69 7.96 10.23 -8.31
C LEU A 69 8.52 9.37 -9.44
N THR A 70 8.36 9.78 -10.70
CA THR A 70 8.89 9.03 -11.85
C THR A 70 10.42 8.91 -11.78
N GLU A 71 11.13 10.00 -11.49
CA GLU A 71 12.58 9.97 -11.30
C GLU A 71 13.00 9.12 -10.09
N GLU A 72 12.25 9.17 -8.98
CA GLU A 72 12.51 8.30 -7.83
C GLU A 72 12.38 6.81 -8.20
N LEU A 73 11.32 6.43 -8.91
CA LEU A 73 11.11 5.04 -9.34
C LEU A 73 12.20 4.57 -10.30
N LYS A 74 12.68 5.45 -11.18
CA LYS A 74 13.79 5.17 -12.08
C LYS A 74 15.09 4.87 -11.34
N GLN A 75 15.36 5.60 -10.25
CA GLN A 75 16.53 5.38 -9.39
C GLN A 75 16.36 4.18 -8.46
N PHE A 76 15.14 3.94 -8.00
CA PHE A 76 14.81 2.83 -7.10
C PHE A 76 14.93 1.46 -7.77
N THR A 77 14.48 1.34 -9.02
CA THR A 77 14.44 0.06 -9.76
C THR A 77 15.79 -0.68 -9.81
N PRO A 78 16.92 -0.06 -10.23
CA PRO A 78 18.20 -0.76 -10.26
C PRO A 78 18.69 -1.19 -8.88
N TYR A 79 18.40 -0.39 -7.82
CA TYR A 79 18.71 -0.78 -6.46
C TYR A 79 17.93 -2.03 -6.04
N GLU A 80 16.63 -2.07 -6.31
CA GLU A 80 15.78 -3.20 -5.96
C GLU A 80 16.20 -4.47 -6.72
N VAL A 81 16.43 -4.39 -8.03
CA VAL A 81 16.92 -5.52 -8.84
C VAL A 81 18.24 -6.04 -8.28
N SER A 82 19.22 -5.16 -8.03
CA SER A 82 20.52 -5.54 -7.48
C SER A 82 20.38 -6.17 -6.09
N TYR A 83 19.50 -5.64 -5.23
CA TYR A 83 19.24 -6.19 -3.92
C TYR A 83 18.68 -7.62 -4.00
N GLN A 84 17.71 -7.87 -4.89
CA GLN A 84 17.13 -9.20 -5.07
C GLN A 84 18.18 -10.20 -5.59
N GLU A 85 18.99 -9.82 -6.59
CA GLU A 85 20.08 -10.65 -7.10
C GLU A 85 21.13 -10.97 -6.03
N GLN A 86 21.56 -9.98 -5.26
CA GLN A 86 22.54 -10.16 -4.19
C GLN A 86 21.99 -11.07 -3.08
N MET A 87 20.71 -10.95 -2.76
CA MET A 87 20.04 -11.80 -1.79
C MET A 87 20.05 -13.27 -2.24
N LEU A 88 19.78 -13.55 -3.52
CA LEU A 88 19.91 -14.90 -4.08
C LEU A 88 21.36 -15.40 -4.00
N LYS A 89 22.33 -14.60 -4.47
CA LYS A 89 23.77 -14.96 -4.47
C LYS A 89 24.30 -15.26 -3.08
N THR A 90 23.83 -14.55 -2.05
CA THR A 90 24.27 -14.74 -0.65
C THR A 90 23.76 -16.04 -0.04
N HIS A 91 22.67 -16.60 -0.58
CA HIS A 91 22.00 -17.79 -0.05
C HIS A 91 22.13 -19.03 -0.93
N LEU A 92 22.90 -18.95 -2.01
CA LEU A 92 23.20 -20.06 -2.91
C LEU A 92 24.69 -20.44 -2.82
N PRO A 93 25.06 -21.71 -3.12
CA PRO A 93 26.45 -22.13 -3.16
C PRO A 93 27.27 -21.34 -4.19
N VAL A 94 28.57 -21.23 -3.91
CA VAL A 94 29.54 -20.70 -4.87
C VAL A 94 29.49 -21.54 -6.15
N GLY A 95 29.42 -20.88 -7.31
CA GLY A 95 29.34 -21.53 -8.62
C GLY A 95 27.92 -21.69 -9.17
N VAL A 96 26.88 -21.49 -8.36
CA VAL A 96 25.50 -21.37 -8.86
C VAL A 96 25.33 -20.01 -9.53
N HIS A 97 24.99 -20.03 -10.82
CA HIS A 97 24.74 -18.82 -11.59
C HIS A 97 23.36 -18.25 -11.25
N VAL A 98 23.32 -16.98 -10.83
CA VAL A 98 22.09 -16.20 -10.70
C VAL A 98 21.95 -15.32 -11.94
N ALA A 99 20.89 -15.54 -12.70
CA ALA A 99 20.58 -14.78 -13.90
C ALA A 99 20.32 -13.31 -13.53
N ALA A 100 21.01 -12.41 -14.24
CA ALA A 100 20.83 -10.98 -14.08
C ALA A 100 19.62 -10.49 -14.88
N VAL A 101 18.97 -9.44 -14.40
CA VAL A 101 17.82 -8.80 -15.08
C VAL A 101 18.14 -7.35 -15.41
N SER A 102 17.77 -6.88 -16.62
CA SER A 102 17.93 -5.46 -16.97
C SER A 102 17.00 -4.59 -16.15
N ALA A 103 17.57 -3.68 -15.36
CA ALA A 103 16.82 -2.71 -14.58
C ALA A 103 15.98 -1.78 -15.47
N GLU A 104 16.46 -1.46 -16.68
CA GLU A 104 15.74 -0.65 -17.66
C GLU A 104 14.48 -1.36 -18.17
N GLN A 105 14.59 -2.66 -18.48
CA GLN A 105 13.45 -3.47 -18.89
C GLN A 105 12.43 -3.63 -17.75
N VAL A 106 12.90 -3.85 -16.52
CA VAL A 106 12.04 -3.92 -15.33
C VAL A 106 11.32 -2.60 -15.08
N TYR A 107 12.02 -1.47 -15.19
CA TYR A 107 11.43 -0.15 -15.03
C TYR A 107 10.35 0.11 -16.08
N ALA A 108 10.63 -0.21 -17.34
CA ALA A 108 9.65 -0.11 -18.43
C ALA A 108 8.43 -1.04 -18.19
N ALA A 109 8.65 -2.26 -17.71
CA ALA A 109 7.59 -3.20 -17.36
C ALA A 109 6.73 -2.68 -16.18
N ALA A 110 7.35 -2.03 -15.18
CA ALA A 110 6.64 -1.44 -14.06
C ALA A 110 5.74 -0.28 -14.49
N LEU A 111 6.23 0.60 -15.39
CA LEU A 111 5.47 1.74 -15.89
C LEU A 111 4.38 1.39 -16.91
N SER A 112 4.53 0.30 -17.65
CA SER A 112 3.54 -0.14 -18.65
C SER A 112 2.34 -0.86 -18.05
N ARG A 113 2.42 -1.25 -16.77
CA ARG A 113 1.36 -1.96 -16.05
C ARG A 113 0.62 -1.00 -15.10
N PRO A 114 -0.72 -1.04 -15.04
CA PRO A 114 -1.46 -0.26 -14.06
C PRO A 114 -1.20 -0.80 -12.64
N PHE A 115 -1.21 0.09 -11.65
CA PHE A 115 -1.29 -0.27 -10.25
C PHE A 115 -2.66 0.14 -9.73
N GLN A 116 -3.41 -0.81 -9.15
CA GLN A 116 -4.76 -0.54 -8.63
C GLN A 116 -5.72 0.08 -9.67
N GLY A 117 -5.57 -0.30 -10.95
CA GLY A 117 -6.43 0.14 -12.04
C GLY A 117 -6.09 1.51 -12.62
N VAL A 118 -5.02 2.17 -12.16
CA VAL A 118 -4.57 3.47 -12.68
C VAL A 118 -3.15 3.41 -13.24
N MET A 119 -2.87 4.25 -14.23
CA MET A 119 -1.52 4.45 -14.77
C MET A 119 -0.81 5.56 -14.01
N LEU A 120 0.50 5.43 -13.81
CA LEU A 120 1.30 6.44 -13.10
C LEU A 120 1.22 7.82 -13.77
N GLN A 121 1.17 7.87 -15.10
CA GLN A 121 1.08 9.14 -15.84
C GLN A 121 -0.30 9.80 -15.68
N GLY A 122 -1.38 9.01 -15.64
CA GLY A 122 -2.75 9.52 -15.58
C GLY A 122 -3.21 9.94 -14.17
N VAL A 123 -2.73 9.25 -13.13
CA VAL A 123 -3.23 9.45 -11.76
C VAL A 123 -3.05 10.88 -11.25
N TRP A 124 -2.01 11.59 -11.71
CA TRP A 124 -1.75 12.97 -11.27
C TRP A 124 -2.79 13.95 -11.81
N SER A 125 -3.19 13.80 -13.07
CA SER A 125 -4.24 14.61 -13.69
C SER A 125 -5.60 14.35 -13.03
N ASP A 126 -5.89 13.09 -12.67
CA ASP A 126 -7.12 12.74 -11.97
C ASP A 126 -7.20 13.35 -10.57
N LEU A 127 -6.08 13.34 -9.84
CA LEU A 127 -5.98 13.95 -8.51
C LEU A 127 -6.02 15.48 -8.57
N ASP A 128 -5.38 16.09 -9.56
CA ASP A 128 -5.45 17.53 -9.85
C ASP A 128 -6.91 17.95 -10.05
N ALA A 129 -7.60 17.35 -11.03
CA ALA A 129 -9.00 17.64 -11.32
C ALA A 129 -9.92 17.41 -10.11
N SER A 130 -9.68 16.34 -9.35
CA SER A 130 -10.45 16.03 -8.13
C SER A 130 -10.30 17.09 -7.05
N LYS A 131 -9.08 17.61 -6.84
CA LYS A 131 -8.81 18.70 -5.90
C LYS A 131 -9.47 19.99 -6.36
N LEU A 132 -9.28 20.37 -7.62
CA LEU A 132 -9.86 21.59 -8.18
C LEU A 132 -11.38 21.60 -8.05
N LYS A 133 -12.04 20.49 -8.37
CA LYS A 133 -13.50 20.34 -8.18
C LYS A 133 -13.90 20.57 -6.72
N ARG A 134 -13.16 20.00 -5.77
CA ARG A 134 -13.45 20.11 -4.33
C ARG A 134 -13.28 21.54 -3.82
N VAL A 135 -12.18 22.20 -4.20
CA VAL A 135 -11.88 23.59 -3.84
C VAL A 135 -12.96 24.52 -4.39
N ARG A 136 -13.29 24.39 -5.69
CA ARG A 136 -14.34 25.18 -6.35
C ARG A 136 -15.69 25.02 -5.65
N GLN A 137 -16.09 23.79 -5.32
CA GLN A 137 -17.34 23.50 -4.63
C GLN A 137 -17.38 24.11 -3.23
N ALA A 138 -16.29 23.99 -2.47
CA ALA A 138 -16.22 24.56 -1.12
C ALA A 138 -16.27 26.09 -1.12
N ILE A 139 -15.60 26.74 -2.08
CA ILE A 139 -15.69 28.20 -2.24
C ILE A 139 -17.12 28.61 -2.59
N ALA A 140 -17.71 28.00 -3.62
CA ALA A 140 -19.08 28.31 -4.04
C ALA A 140 -20.09 28.11 -2.90
N GLN A 141 -19.98 27.01 -2.15
CA GLN A 141 -20.81 26.75 -0.98
C GLN A 141 -20.62 27.82 0.09
N GLY A 142 -19.37 28.24 0.36
CA GLY A 142 -19.10 29.27 1.34
C GLY A 142 -19.73 30.62 1.00
N PHE A 143 -19.71 31.03 -0.28
CA PHE A 143 -20.40 32.24 -0.72
C PHE A 143 -21.92 32.12 -0.55
N VAL A 144 -22.51 30.97 -0.90
CA VAL A 144 -23.95 30.71 -0.72
C VAL A 144 -24.36 30.76 0.76
N GLU A 145 -23.49 30.30 1.65
CA GLU A 145 -23.70 30.32 3.10
C GLU A 145 -23.38 31.67 3.76
N GLY A 146 -22.92 32.67 2.99
CA GLY A 146 -22.52 33.97 3.52
C GLY A 146 -21.24 33.94 4.37
N LYS A 147 -20.37 32.94 4.16
CA LYS A 147 -19.07 32.85 4.84
C LYS A 147 -18.13 33.96 4.38
N THR A 148 -17.30 34.44 5.29
CA THR A 148 -16.19 35.34 4.93
C THR A 148 -15.08 34.57 4.21
N THR A 149 -14.25 35.27 3.44
CA THR A 149 -13.05 34.70 2.80
C THR A 149 -12.19 33.92 3.80
N ASP A 150 -11.96 34.48 5.00
CA ASP A 150 -11.19 33.82 6.06
C ASP A 150 -11.81 32.50 6.52
N GLN A 151 -13.14 32.43 6.61
CA GLN A 151 -13.85 31.20 6.97
C GLN A 151 -13.70 30.14 5.88
N ILE A 152 -13.85 30.53 4.61
CA ILE A 152 -13.67 29.64 3.44
C ILE A 152 -12.23 29.10 3.39
N ILE A 153 -11.23 29.98 3.51
CA ILE A 153 -9.82 29.57 3.50
C ILE A 153 -9.49 28.67 4.68
N ARG A 154 -10.04 28.94 5.87
CA ARG A 154 -9.86 28.10 7.06
C ARG A 154 -10.48 26.71 6.87
N GLU A 155 -11.63 26.60 6.24
CA GLU A 155 -12.26 25.31 5.93
C GLU A 155 -11.46 24.51 4.91
N LEU A 156 -10.95 25.16 3.87
CA LEU A 156 -10.08 24.53 2.87
C LEU A 156 -8.79 24.00 3.50
N ARG A 157 -8.07 24.87 4.22
CA ARG A 157 -6.74 24.58 4.77
C ARG A 157 -6.78 23.75 6.05
N GLY A 158 -7.82 23.91 6.86
CA GLY A 158 -7.87 23.41 8.23
C GLY A 158 -7.22 24.36 9.24
N THR A 159 -7.19 23.92 10.50
CA THR A 159 -6.75 24.71 11.65
C THR A 159 -5.42 24.25 12.20
N ARG A 160 -4.58 25.21 12.62
CA ARG A 160 -3.28 24.90 13.25
C ARG A 160 -3.45 24.08 14.53
N ALA A 161 -4.52 24.32 15.29
CA ALA A 161 -4.84 23.60 16.53
C ALA A 161 -5.01 22.08 16.30
N LYS A 162 -5.55 21.68 15.14
CA LYS A 162 -5.69 20.28 14.74
C LYS A 162 -4.57 19.81 13.80
N GLY A 163 -3.49 20.58 13.65
CA GLY A 163 -2.42 20.25 12.71
C GLY A 163 -2.91 20.18 11.25
N TYR A 164 -3.95 20.93 10.90
CA TYR A 164 -4.59 21.01 9.58
C TYR A 164 -5.29 19.73 9.10
N ILE A 165 -5.44 18.71 9.95
CA ILE A 165 -6.09 17.45 9.56
C ILE A 165 -7.60 17.59 9.33
N ASP A 166 -8.18 18.69 9.78
CA ASP A 166 -9.57 19.09 9.63
C ASP A 166 -9.85 19.88 8.34
N GLY A 167 -8.83 20.17 7.53
CA GLY A 167 -8.98 20.86 6.25
C GLY A 167 -9.46 19.94 5.12
N LEU A 168 -10.23 20.48 4.19
CA LEU A 168 -10.70 19.73 3.01
C LEU A 168 -9.54 19.20 2.15
N ILE A 169 -8.44 19.94 2.04
CA ILE A 169 -7.26 19.53 1.26
C ILE A 169 -6.42 18.44 1.93
N GLN A 170 -6.71 18.09 3.19
CA GLN A 170 -6.06 16.94 3.85
C GLN A 170 -6.38 15.61 3.14
N LYS A 171 -7.50 15.55 2.40
CA LYS A 171 -7.78 14.41 1.52
C LYS A 171 -6.70 14.25 0.45
N ASP A 172 -6.25 15.33 -0.17
CA ASP A 172 -5.28 15.27 -1.27
C ASP A 172 -3.93 14.77 -0.78
N ARG A 173 -3.53 15.15 0.45
CA ARG A 173 -2.35 14.59 1.13
C ARG A 173 -2.43 13.08 1.32
N ARG A 174 -3.60 12.58 1.74
CA ARG A 174 -3.82 11.13 1.92
C ARG A 174 -3.83 10.41 0.57
N ASP A 175 -4.44 11.00 -0.45
CA ASP A 175 -4.50 10.40 -1.78
C ASP A 175 -3.09 10.31 -2.40
N ILE A 176 -2.29 11.39 -2.31
CA ILE A 176 -0.90 11.41 -2.78
C ILE A 176 -0.02 10.41 -2.02
N GLU A 177 -0.15 10.33 -0.69
CA GLU A 177 0.55 9.30 0.09
C GLU A 177 0.17 7.89 -0.40
N ALA A 178 -1.11 7.64 -0.69
CA ALA A 178 -1.57 6.34 -1.17
C ALA A 178 -0.94 6.00 -2.53
N VAL A 179 -0.89 6.96 -3.45
CA VAL A 179 -0.25 6.83 -4.77
C VAL A 179 1.24 6.53 -4.63
N VAL A 180 1.98 7.33 -3.88
CA VAL A 180 3.44 7.17 -3.72
C VAL A 180 3.77 5.78 -3.17
N ARG A 181 3.11 5.37 -2.08
CA ARG A 181 3.37 4.05 -1.46
C ARG A 181 3.02 2.90 -2.39
N THR A 182 1.91 3.01 -3.12
CA THR A 182 1.44 1.94 -4.00
C THR A 182 2.30 1.83 -5.25
N ALA A 183 2.76 2.96 -5.81
CA ALA A 183 3.68 2.97 -6.94
C ALA A 183 5.05 2.35 -6.57
N LEU A 184 5.61 2.69 -5.40
CA LEU A 184 6.85 2.09 -4.90
C LEU A 184 6.70 0.58 -4.70
N ALA A 185 5.64 0.15 -4.01
CA ALA A 185 5.38 -1.27 -3.78
C ALA A 185 5.09 -2.03 -5.10
N HIS A 186 4.49 -1.37 -6.08
CA HIS A 186 4.29 -1.92 -7.43
C HIS A 186 5.61 -2.13 -8.16
N THR A 187 6.47 -1.11 -8.22
CA THR A 187 7.79 -1.23 -8.83
C THR A 187 8.65 -2.28 -8.12
N ALA A 188 8.60 -2.35 -6.78
CA ALA A 188 9.30 -3.37 -6.02
C ALA A 188 8.80 -4.79 -6.36
N GLY A 189 7.47 -4.97 -6.39
CA GLY A 189 6.88 -6.24 -6.77
C GLY A 189 7.24 -6.64 -8.21
N VAL A 190 7.21 -5.70 -9.17
CA VAL A 190 7.55 -6.01 -10.57
C VAL A 190 9.02 -6.41 -10.68
N SER A 191 9.91 -5.71 -9.98
CA SER A 191 11.32 -6.06 -9.90
C SER A 191 11.52 -7.46 -9.34
N GLN A 192 10.82 -7.78 -8.26
CA GLN A 192 10.89 -9.09 -7.62
C GLN A 192 10.35 -10.20 -8.52
N ASP A 193 9.19 -10.02 -9.18
CA ASP A 193 8.63 -11.01 -10.12
C ASP A 193 9.62 -11.32 -11.25
N ASN A 194 10.22 -10.29 -11.86
CA ASN A 194 11.17 -10.49 -12.99
C ASN A 194 12.42 -11.26 -12.53
N VAL A 195 12.96 -10.96 -11.35
CA VAL A 195 14.11 -11.70 -10.80
C VAL A 195 13.72 -13.13 -10.47
N MET A 196 12.52 -13.37 -9.93
CA MET A 196 12.06 -14.72 -9.62
C MET A 196 11.80 -15.56 -10.86
N GLU A 197 11.21 -14.97 -11.90
CA GLU A 197 10.95 -15.63 -13.18
C GLU A 197 12.26 -16.00 -13.87
N ALA A 198 13.23 -15.08 -13.93
CA ALA A 198 14.54 -15.32 -14.53
C ALA A 198 15.38 -16.38 -13.79
N ASN A 199 15.06 -16.67 -12.52
CA ASN A 199 15.77 -17.61 -11.65
C ASN A 199 14.84 -18.72 -11.12
N ALA A 200 13.78 -19.06 -11.86
CA ALA A 200 12.79 -20.06 -11.44
C ALA A 200 13.37 -21.49 -11.32
N ASP A 201 14.51 -21.74 -11.97
CA ASP A 201 15.31 -22.96 -11.82
C ASP A 201 15.97 -23.06 -10.43
N LEU A 202 16.21 -21.94 -9.74
CA LEU A 202 16.78 -21.87 -8.38
C LEU A 202 15.72 -21.78 -7.28
N ILE A 203 14.53 -21.30 -7.63
CA ILE A 203 13.45 -20.97 -6.70
C ILE A 203 12.40 -22.08 -6.70
N LYS A 204 12.10 -22.61 -5.51
CA LYS A 204 11.04 -23.61 -5.29
C LYS A 204 9.65 -22.98 -5.26
N ALA A 205 9.52 -21.83 -4.61
CA ALA A 205 8.25 -21.13 -4.47
C ALA A 205 8.42 -19.64 -4.16
N SER A 206 7.43 -18.85 -4.55
CA SER A 206 7.16 -17.51 -4.07
C SER A 206 6.27 -17.58 -2.83
N MET A 207 6.79 -17.17 -1.68
CA MET A 207 6.03 -17.18 -0.43
C MET A 207 5.51 -15.80 -0.11
N TRP A 208 4.22 -15.70 0.22
CA TRP A 208 3.62 -14.47 0.67
C TRP A 208 4.01 -14.15 2.12
N SER A 209 4.39 -12.91 2.39
CA SER A 209 4.78 -12.43 3.71
C SER A 209 4.05 -11.14 4.06
N SER A 210 3.02 -11.26 4.89
CA SER A 210 2.23 -10.13 5.38
C SER A 210 2.94 -9.39 6.52
N THR A 211 2.67 -8.10 6.68
CA THR A 211 3.13 -7.38 7.87
C THR A 211 2.39 -7.91 9.11
N LEU A 212 3.09 -8.17 10.21
CA LEU A 212 2.48 -8.62 11.47
C LEU A 212 2.11 -7.42 12.35
N ASP A 213 0.97 -6.79 12.05
CA ASP A 213 0.41 -5.69 12.83
C ASP A 213 -1.13 -5.60 12.73
N LEU A 214 -1.71 -4.60 13.38
CA LEU A 214 -3.17 -4.40 13.45
C LEU A 214 -3.80 -3.87 12.14
N ARG A 215 -2.99 -3.50 11.13
CA ARG A 215 -3.43 -2.83 9.91
C ARG A 215 -3.34 -3.72 8.67
N THR A 216 -2.97 -4.99 8.82
CA THR A 216 -2.93 -5.96 7.71
C THR A 216 -4.35 -6.36 7.32
N SER A 217 -4.67 -6.18 6.04
CA SER A 217 -6.01 -6.38 5.48
C SER A 217 -6.42 -7.86 5.47
N PRO A 218 -7.73 -8.18 5.50
CA PRO A 218 -8.24 -9.54 5.47
C PRO A 218 -7.62 -10.42 4.38
N GLN A 219 -7.52 -9.88 3.18
CA GLN A 219 -6.95 -10.52 2.00
C GLN A 219 -5.43 -10.79 2.11
N CYS A 220 -4.68 -9.97 2.84
CA CYS A 220 -3.27 -10.24 3.12
C CYS A 220 -3.10 -11.27 4.25
N ARG A 221 -3.92 -11.20 5.31
CA ARG A 221 -3.80 -12.10 6.47
C ARG A 221 -3.91 -13.58 6.10
N ILE A 222 -4.91 -13.92 5.29
CA ILE A 222 -5.14 -15.31 4.84
C ILE A 222 -4.04 -15.85 3.92
N ARG A 223 -3.26 -14.96 3.30
CA ARG A 223 -2.18 -15.33 2.39
C ARG A 223 -0.85 -15.49 3.10
N ASP A 224 -0.68 -15.01 4.33
CA ASP A 224 0.62 -15.06 5.00
C ASP A 224 1.15 -16.50 5.07
N ARG A 225 2.40 -16.70 4.64
CA ARG A 225 3.11 -17.99 4.52
C ARG A 225 2.62 -18.93 3.41
N LEU A 226 1.57 -18.59 2.66
CA LEU A 226 1.14 -19.39 1.51
C LEU A 226 2.18 -19.37 0.38
N LEU A 227 2.27 -20.48 -0.36
CA LEU A 227 3.29 -20.73 -1.37
C LEU A 227 2.68 -20.74 -2.77
N TYR A 228 3.37 -20.11 -3.71
CA TYR A 228 2.96 -19.98 -5.10
C TYR A 228 4.12 -20.38 -6.00
N THR A 229 3.85 -20.87 -7.21
CA THR A 229 4.93 -21.12 -8.18
C THR A 229 5.64 -19.81 -8.54
N PRO A 230 6.96 -19.80 -8.76
CA PRO A 230 7.71 -18.55 -8.99
C PRO A 230 7.39 -17.85 -10.31
N ASP A 231 6.88 -18.60 -11.30
CA ASP A 231 6.62 -18.15 -12.66
C ASP A 231 5.19 -17.62 -12.85
N THR A 232 4.21 -18.51 -12.67
CA THR A 232 2.79 -18.31 -12.97
C THR A 232 1.98 -18.01 -11.72
N HIS A 233 2.63 -18.00 -10.55
CA HIS A 233 1.99 -17.79 -9.25
C HIS A 233 0.79 -18.72 -9.00
N LYS A 234 0.89 -19.98 -9.43
CA LYS A 234 -0.12 -20.99 -9.13
C LYS A 234 -0.05 -21.38 -7.65
N PRO A 235 -1.18 -21.44 -6.93
CA PRO A 235 -1.23 -21.92 -5.54
C PRO A 235 -0.58 -23.29 -5.35
N ILE A 236 0.26 -23.46 -4.34
CA ILE A 236 0.90 -24.73 -3.98
C ILE A 236 0.29 -25.23 -2.66
N GLY A 237 -0.48 -26.32 -2.72
CA GLY A 237 -1.12 -26.91 -1.53
C GLY A 237 -2.34 -26.15 -0.99
N HIS A 238 -2.86 -25.15 -1.70
CA HIS A 238 -4.08 -24.41 -1.34
C HIS A 238 -4.82 -23.89 -2.58
N LYS A 239 -5.96 -23.22 -2.39
CA LYS A 239 -6.80 -22.65 -3.48
C LYS A 239 -6.91 -21.12 -3.47
N VAL A 240 -6.26 -20.45 -2.51
CA VAL A 240 -6.22 -18.98 -2.42
C VAL A 240 -5.37 -18.38 -3.56
N PRO A 241 -5.93 -17.56 -4.46
CA PRO A 241 -5.22 -17.05 -5.63
C PRO A 241 -4.22 -15.94 -5.27
N TRP A 242 -3.18 -15.79 -6.09
CA TRP A 242 -2.15 -14.75 -5.98
C TRP A 242 -2.69 -13.33 -6.15
N LEU A 243 -3.68 -13.17 -7.05
CA LEU A 243 -4.19 -11.87 -7.48
C LEU A 243 -3.04 -10.98 -8.00
N SER A 244 -2.96 -9.71 -7.62
CA SER A 244 -1.86 -8.83 -8.01
C SER A 244 -0.57 -9.06 -7.21
N GLY A 245 -0.56 -9.99 -6.25
CA GLY A 245 0.61 -10.27 -5.41
C GLY A 245 0.77 -9.34 -4.20
N PRO A 246 1.71 -9.65 -3.30
CA PRO A 246 2.00 -8.84 -2.12
C PRO A 246 2.60 -7.49 -2.54
N GLY A 247 2.39 -6.45 -1.72
CA GLY A 247 2.75 -5.06 -2.04
C GLY A 247 1.81 -4.39 -3.06
N ARG A 248 1.16 -5.17 -3.93
CA ARG A 248 0.30 -4.68 -5.02
C ARG A 248 -1.18 -5.00 -4.88
N LEU A 249 -1.55 -5.86 -3.94
CA LEU A 249 -2.92 -6.36 -3.81
C LEU A 249 -3.97 -5.27 -3.62
N HIS A 250 -3.63 -4.21 -2.89
CA HIS A 250 -4.50 -3.08 -2.63
C HIS A 250 -3.68 -1.80 -2.39
N TRP A 251 -4.33 -0.64 -2.42
CA TRP A 251 -3.73 0.63 -2.00
C TRP A 251 -3.03 0.50 -0.66
N ARG A 252 -1.79 0.98 -0.58
CA ARG A 252 -0.94 0.95 0.63
C ARG A 252 -0.71 -0.46 1.20
N CYS A 253 -0.74 -1.50 0.36
CA CYS A 253 -0.38 -2.86 0.79
C CYS A 253 1.07 -2.89 1.30
N ARG A 254 1.31 -3.61 2.40
CA ARG A 254 2.62 -3.71 3.07
C ARG A 254 3.13 -5.14 3.18
N SER A 255 2.45 -6.08 2.52
CA SER A 255 2.96 -7.44 2.36
C SER A 255 4.14 -7.42 1.38
N ALA A 256 5.03 -8.40 1.47
CA ALA A 256 6.09 -8.65 0.50
C ALA A 256 6.09 -10.11 0.07
N GLN A 257 6.85 -10.42 -0.95
CA GLN A 257 7.14 -11.78 -1.39
C GLN A 257 8.54 -12.17 -0.92
N ILE A 258 8.70 -13.44 -0.58
CA ILE A 258 9.96 -14.03 -0.12
C ILE A 258 10.23 -15.25 -0.99
N PRO A 259 11.39 -15.36 -1.67
CA PRO A 259 11.73 -16.55 -2.40
C PRO A 259 12.04 -17.69 -1.44
N VAL A 260 11.49 -18.85 -1.74
CA VAL A 260 11.87 -20.12 -1.13
C VAL A 260 12.80 -20.80 -2.12
N LEU A 261 14.07 -20.90 -1.77
CA LEU A 261 15.07 -21.56 -2.61
C LEU A 261 14.85 -23.07 -2.62
N LYS A 262 15.24 -23.71 -3.72
CA LYS A 262 15.41 -25.16 -3.76
C LYS A 262 16.54 -25.56 -2.80
N SER A 263 16.40 -26.71 -2.18
CA SER A 263 17.50 -27.36 -1.47
C SER A 263 18.64 -27.71 -2.43
N TYR A 264 19.85 -27.89 -1.90
CA TYR A 264 21.01 -28.31 -2.68
C TYR A 264 20.76 -29.65 -3.36
N LYS A 265 20.08 -30.56 -2.66
CA LYS A 265 19.61 -31.83 -3.25
C LYS A 265 18.66 -31.61 -4.44
N GLU A 266 17.69 -30.70 -4.33
CA GLU A 266 16.79 -30.35 -5.45
C GLU A 266 17.53 -29.67 -6.61
N LEU A 267 18.70 -29.08 -6.37
CA LEU A 267 19.61 -28.52 -7.38
C LEU A 267 20.63 -29.54 -7.91
N GLY A 268 20.62 -30.79 -7.42
CA GLY A 268 21.60 -31.81 -7.81
C GLY A 268 23.00 -31.58 -7.23
N ILE A 269 23.11 -30.76 -6.17
CA ILE A 269 24.37 -30.45 -5.49
C ILE A 269 24.50 -31.36 -4.27
N ASP A 270 25.56 -32.17 -4.25
CA ASP A 270 25.87 -33.08 -3.15
C ASP A 270 26.58 -32.34 -1.99
N LEU A 271 25.85 -31.43 -1.35
CA LEU A 271 26.27 -30.69 -0.16
C LEU A 271 25.10 -30.60 0.82
N PRO A 272 25.36 -30.56 2.14
CA PRO A 272 24.32 -30.30 3.12
C PRO A 272 23.76 -28.89 2.95
N ASP A 273 22.44 -28.73 3.10
CA ASP A 273 21.78 -27.43 3.08
C ASP A 273 22.30 -26.54 4.23
N ILE A 274 22.37 -25.24 3.99
CA ILE A 274 22.73 -24.27 5.03
C ILE A 274 21.52 -24.03 5.95
N GLU A 275 21.52 -24.68 7.11
CA GLU A 275 20.59 -24.38 8.19
C GLU A 275 21.06 -23.15 8.99
N VAL A 276 20.35 -22.04 8.84
CA VAL A 276 20.53 -20.88 9.71
C VAL A 276 19.46 -20.90 10.78
N ASN A 277 19.87 -21.23 11.99
CA ASN A 277 19.03 -21.23 13.19
C ASN A 277 18.71 -19.81 13.66
N GLY A 278 17.63 -19.64 14.43
CA GLY A 278 17.29 -18.36 15.06
C GLY A 278 16.83 -17.26 14.10
N ARG A 279 16.43 -17.61 12.86
CA ARG A 279 15.88 -16.63 11.91
C ARG A 279 14.62 -15.99 12.47
N THR A 280 14.52 -14.67 12.34
CA THR A 280 13.37 -13.88 12.79
C THR A 280 12.67 -13.15 11.65
N ARG A 281 11.44 -12.68 11.89
CA ARG A 281 10.74 -11.69 11.05
C ARG A 281 10.24 -10.54 11.93
N ALA A 282 10.03 -9.38 11.32
CA ALA A 282 9.53 -8.21 12.03
C ALA A 282 8.03 -8.33 12.35
N SER A 283 7.66 -7.85 13.54
CA SER A 283 6.30 -7.62 14.03
C SER A 283 6.20 -6.24 14.68
N MET A 284 4.98 -5.75 14.91
CA MET A 284 4.74 -4.44 15.52
C MET A 284 5.40 -4.25 16.89
N ASP A 285 5.59 -5.32 17.68
CA ASP A 285 6.20 -5.26 19.01
C ASP A 285 7.66 -5.76 19.04
N GLY A 286 8.28 -5.98 17.88
CA GLY A 286 9.65 -6.49 17.79
C GLY A 286 9.78 -7.72 16.89
N GLN A 287 10.91 -8.40 16.99
CA GLN A 287 11.18 -9.59 16.19
C GLN A 287 10.48 -10.83 16.76
N VAL A 288 9.94 -11.66 15.88
CA VAL A 288 9.35 -12.97 16.21
C VAL A 288 10.01 -14.07 15.37
N PRO A 289 9.87 -15.36 15.71
CA PRO A 289 10.38 -16.44 14.86
C PRO A 289 9.93 -16.31 13.40
N LYS A 290 10.82 -16.60 12.44
CA LYS A 290 10.55 -16.45 11.00
C LYS A 290 9.28 -17.19 10.55
N GLU A 291 9.01 -18.33 11.16
CA GLU A 291 7.90 -19.20 10.81
C GLU A 291 6.54 -18.74 11.35
N THR A 292 6.52 -17.77 12.28
CA THR A 292 5.27 -17.24 12.83
C THR A 292 4.40 -16.66 11.73
N SER A 293 3.24 -17.27 11.50
CA SER A 293 2.23 -16.76 10.57
C SER A 293 1.43 -15.60 11.18
N TYR A 294 0.69 -14.86 10.35
CA TYR A 294 -0.24 -13.85 10.84
C TYR A 294 -1.33 -14.47 11.74
N ALA A 295 -1.80 -15.68 11.40
CA ALA A 295 -2.79 -16.39 12.21
C ALA A 295 -2.24 -16.69 13.62
N ASP A 296 -1.02 -17.21 13.71
CA ASP A 296 -0.35 -17.52 14.98
C ASP A 296 -0.06 -16.25 15.78
N TRP A 297 0.43 -15.22 15.10
CA TRP A 297 0.71 -13.93 15.70
C TRP A 297 -0.56 -13.32 16.31
N LEU A 298 -1.67 -13.29 15.55
CA LEU A 298 -2.95 -12.72 15.99
C LEU A 298 -3.58 -13.54 17.13
N LYS A 299 -3.51 -14.87 17.07
CA LYS A 299 -4.01 -15.77 18.12
C LYS A 299 -3.39 -15.46 19.48
N ASN A 300 -2.13 -15.05 19.50
CA ASN A 300 -1.38 -14.71 20.71
C ASN A 300 -1.54 -13.24 21.17
N GLN A 301 -2.32 -12.42 20.45
CA GLN A 301 -2.58 -11.03 20.87
C GLN A 301 -3.61 -10.92 21.99
N SER A 302 -3.68 -9.74 22.62
CA SER A 302 -4.75 -9.40 23.55
C SER A 302 -6.11 -9.39 22.84
N LEU A 303 -7.20 -9.61 23.60
CA LEU A 303 -8.56 -9.55 23.05
C LEU A 303 -8.86 -8.19 22.40
N ALA A 304 -8.35 -7.09 22.98
CA ALA A 304 -8.49 -5.76 22.41
C ALA A 304 -7.88 -5.68 21.00
N ARG A 305 -6.64 -6.16 20.82
CA ARG A 305 -5.98 -6.19 19.52
C ARG A 305 -6.66 -7.15 18.53
N GLN A 306 -7.15 -8.29 19.01
CA GLN A 306 -7.96 -9.20 18.19
C GLN A 306 -9.25 -8.53 17.72
N THR A 307 -9.89 -7.73 18.58
CA THR A 307 -11.10 -6.96 18.28
C THR A 307 -10.82 -5.85 17.27
N ASP A 308 -9.73 -5.10 17.41
CA ASP A 308 -9.30 -4.09 16.42
C ASP A 308 -9.13 -4.69 15.02
N VAL A 309 -8.63 -5.93 14.97
CA VAL A 309 -8.28 -6.60 13.71
C VAL A 309 -9.48 -7.34 13.09
N LEU A 310 -10.28 -8.04 13.89
CA LEU A 310 -11.34 -8.93 13.41
C LEU A 310 -12.75 -8.36 13.56
N GLY A 311 -12.91 -7.33 14.39
CA GLY A 311 -14.19 -6.95 14.97
C GLY A 311 -14.58 -7.85 16.14
N GLU A 312 -15.50 -7.34 16.96
CA GLU A 312 -15.88 -7.93 18.25
C GLU A 312 -16.34 -9.39 18.15
N THR A 313 -17.29 -9.68 17.25
CA THR A 313 -17.85 -11.02 17.08
C THR A 313 -16.81 -12.05 16.67
N ARG A 314 -15.96 -11.73 15.68
CA ARG A 314 -14.94 -12.68 15.19
C ARG A 314 -13.80 -12.87 16.19
N ALA A 315 -13.46 -11.84 16.97
CA ALA A 315 -12.50 -11.97 18.05
C ALA A 315 -12.99 -12.97 19.12
N ARG A 316 -14.27 -12.88 19.53
CA ARG A 316 -14.90 -13.87 20.42
C ARG A 316 -14.96 -15.27 19.81
N LEU A 317 -15.34 -15.40 18.54
CA LEU A 317 -15.33 -16.70 17.85
C LEU A 317 -13.93 -17.33 17.85
N MET A 318 -12.88 -16.54 17.64
CA MET A 318 -11.50 -17.03 17.70
C MET A 318 -11.10 -17.49 19.11
N ARG A 319 -11.41 -16.67 20.12
CA ARG A 319 -10.96 -16.86 21.51
C ARG A 319 -11.74 -17.96 22.24
N ASP A 320 -13.06 -17.86 22.20
CA ASP A 320 -14.00 -18.63 23.01
C ASP A 320 -14.64 -19.72 22.16
N GLY A 321 -15.02 -19.37 20.93
CA GLY A 321 -15.53 -20.31 19.94
C GLY A 321 -14.49 -21.28 19.39
N LYS A 322 -13.19 -21.04 19.65
CA LYS A 322 -12.04 -21.81 19.12
C LYS A 322 -12.00 -21.89 17.59
N LEU A 323 -12.58 -20.90 16.91
CA LEU A 323 -12.62 -20.83 15.45
C LEU A 323 -11.26 -20.33 14.92
N GLY A 324 -10.57 -21.18 14.14
CA GLY A 324 -9.33 -20.81 13.46
C GLY A 324 -9.52 -19.60 12.52
N MET A 325 -8.47 -18.80 12.33
CA MET A 325 -8.54 -17.62 11.45
C MET A 325 -8.87 -18.02 10.00
N ASP A 326 -8.33 -19.14 9.54
CA ASP A 326 -8.57 -19.74 8.23
C ASP A 326 -10.05 -20.09 7.99
N ALA A 327 -10.75 -20.56 9.03
CA ALA A 327 -12.18 -20.86 8.96
C ALA A 327 -13.05 -19.62 8.75
N MET A 328 -12.51 -18.41 8.99
CA MET A 328 -13.17 -17.13 8.68
C MET A 328 -13.21 -16.81 7.18
N TYR A 329 -12.60 -17.66 6.35
CA TYR A 329 -12.50 -17.50 4.91
C TYR A 329 -13.08 -18.71 4.17
N ASP A 330 -13.50 -18.50 2.93
CA ASP A 330 -13.74 -19.61 2.00
C ASP A 330 -12.43 -20.17 1.43
N SER A 331 -12.52 -21.28 0.68
CA SER A 331 -11.35 -21.92 0.07
C SER A 331 -10.55 -21.05 -0.90
N LYS A 332 -11.16 -19.98 -1.44
CA LYS A 332 -10.52 -19.01 -2.34
C LYS A 332 -10.02 -17.77 -1.59
N GLY A 333 -10.13 -17.75 -0.26
CA GLY A 333 -9.65 -16.66 0.58
C GLY A 333 -10.58 -15.43 0.61
N ARG A 334 -11.87 -15.59 0.27
CA ARG A 334 -12.89 -14.56 0.51
C ARG A 334 -13.24 -14.55 1.99
N TYR A 335 -13.28 -13.37 2.60
CA TYR A 335 -13.66 -13.22 3.99
C TYR A 335 -15.18 -13.40 4.14
N LEU A 336 -15.59 -14.37 4.95
CA LEU A 336 -17.00 -14.73 5.11
C LEU A 336 -17.74 -13.69 5.95
N THR A 337 -19.02 -13.46 5.65
CA THR A 337 -19.90 -12.65 6.50
C THR A 337 -20.19 -13.38 7.82
N LEU A 338 -20.72 -12.66 8.82
CA LEU A 338 -21.07 -13.30 10.09
C LEU A 338 -22.19 -14.33 9.92
N ASP A 339 -23.12 -14.11 8.99
CA ASP A 339 -24.21 -15.05 8.72
C ASP A 339 -23.70 -16.31 8.02
N GLU A 340 -22.79 -16.18 7.05
CA GLU A 340 -22.12 -17.32 6.43
C GLU A 340 -21.32 -18.13 7.47
N LEU A 341 -20.65 -17.46 8.41
CA LEU A 341 -19.93 -18.13 9.50
C LEU A 341 -20.89 -18.86 10.45
N ARG A 342 -22.03 -18.25 10.79
CA ARG A 342 -23.03 -18.88 11.66
C ARG A 342 -23.64 -20.11 11.01
N GLN A 343 -23.90 -20.07 9.70
CA GLN A 343 -24.39 -21.22 8.95
C GLN A 343 -23.34 -22.34 8.87
N ARG A 344 -22.06 -21.99 8.75
CA ARG A 344 -20.97 -22.95 8.61
C ARG A 344 -20.53 -23.59 9.93
N ASP A 345 -20.53 -22.84 11.02
CA ASP A 345 -20.04 -23.28 12.33
C ASP A 345 -20.90 -22.72 13.48
N ALA A 346 -22.17 -23.15 13.53
CA ALA A 346 -23.10 -22.75 14.58
C ALA A 346 -22.60 -23.11 15.99
N GLU A 347 -21.81 -24.18 16.12
CA GLU A 347 -21.25 -24.63 17.39
C GLU A 347 -20.17 -23.66 17.92
N ALA A 348 -19.36 -23.06 17.05
CA ALA A 348 -18.43 -22.00 17.46
C ALA A 348 -19.16 -20.78 18.04
N PHE A 349 -20.31 -20.41 17.48
CA PHE A 349 -21.15 -19.31 18.00
C PHE A 349 -21.71 -19.66 19.38
N LYS A 350 -22.27 -20.87 19.55
CA LYS A 350 -22.74 -21.35 20.86
C LYS A 350 -21.64 -21.33 21.91
N ARG A 351 -20.45 -21.86 21.59
CA ARG A 351 -19.27 -21.83 22.50
C ARG A 351 -18.84 -20.42 22.86
N ALA A 352 -18.99 -19.46 21.96
CA ALA A 352 -18.67 -18.06 22.17
C ALA A 352 -19.79 -17.25 22.84
N GLY A 353 -20.95 -17.86 23.13
CA GLY A 353 -22.12 -17.19 23.71
C GLY A 353 -22.77 -16.15 22.79
N LEU A 354 -22.82 -16.44 21.47
CA LEU A 354 -23.25 -15.52 20.40
C LEU A 354 -24.40 -16.02 19.52
#